data_AF-A0A1G6NP98-F1
#
_entry.id   AF-A0A1G6NP98-F1
#
_cell.length_a   1.000
_cell.length_b   1.000
_cell.length_c   1.000
_cell.angle_alpha   90.00
_cell.angle_beta   90.00
_cell.angle_gamma   90.00
#
_symmetry.space_group_name_H-M   'P 1'
#
loop_
_entity.id
_entity.type
_entity.pdbx_description
1 polymer ?
#
loop_
_entity_poly.entity_id
_entity_poly.type
_entity_poly.pdbx_seq_one_letter_code
_entity_poly.pdbx_strand_id
1 'polypeptide(L)'
;MNSISAILLKEHPIDGCVHDGNGNLKPFPILAIDEVPLNTWISKNTSFSDSTSLVPAQGWLYDHQDDFALSNVWKLLKPRMCESDAVSTVIPILICPDDLDLVCSVIMVEQISTQSEVKWIRFGQAWGNTHGIVTSVIWENNFSSPSLTFKFTNFEEAYNDLKHLDEVWSE
;
A
#
# COMPACT_ATOMS: atom_id res chain seq x y z
N MET A 1 3.46 -14.67 -13.31
CA MET A 1 3.18 -14.18 -11.95
C MET A 1 4.29 -13.25 -11.57
N ASN A 2 3.95 -12.08 -11.05
CA ASN A 2 4.88 -11.13 -10.49
C ASN A 2 5.40 -11.63 -9.15
N SER A 3 6.61 -11.22 -8.76
CA SER A 3 7.07 -11.40 -7.38
C SER A 3 6.58 -10.25 -6.52
N ILE A 4 6.39 -10.54 -5.23
CA ILE A 4 6.09 -9.54 -4.20
C ILE A 4 6.92 -9.85 -2.97
N SER A 5 7.47 -8.82 -2.34
CA SER A 5 8.24 -8.93 -1.10
C SER A 5 8.08 -7.64 -0.27
N ALA A 6 8.54 -7.66 0.98
CA ALA A 6 8.72 -6.45 1.78
C ALA A 6 10.21 -6.10 1.86
N ILE A 7 10.52 -4.81 1.76
CA ILE A 7 11.89 -4.28 1.80
C ILE A 7 11.94 -3.01 2.66
N LEU A 8 13.13 -2.61 3.08
CA LEU A 8 13.37 -1.30 3.71
C LEU A 8 13.82 -0.28 2.66
N LEU A 9 13.07 0.81 2.52
CA LEU A 9 13.41 1.90 1.63
C LEU A 9 14.39 2.86 2.31
N LYS A 10 15.59 2.98 1.74
CA LYS A 10 16.71 3.79 2.28
C LYS A 10 16.79 5.20 1.70
N GLU A 11 16.00 5.48 0.69
CA GLU A 11 16.01 6.76 -0.01
C GLU A 11 14.56 7.16 -0.29
N HIS A 12 14.22 8.40 0.03
CA HIS A 12 12.90 8.96 -0.24
C HIS A 12 13.05 10.45 -0.54
N PRO A 13 12.26 11.02 -1.48
CA PRO A 13 12.35 12.45 -1.80
C PRO A 13 12.05 13.38 -0.62
N ILE A 14 11.33 12.86 0.39
CA ILE A 14 11.01 13.57 1.63
C ILE A 14 11.91 13.00 2.72
N ASP A 15 12.90 13.79 3.15
CA ASP A 15 13.92 13.37 4.12
C ASP A 15 13.31 12.86 5.42
N GLY A 16 12.24 13.52 5.91
CA GLY A 16 11.54 13.14 7.14
C GLY A 16 10.88 11.75 7.10
N CYS A 17 10.77 11.12 5.94
CA CYS A 17 10.29 9.73 5.84
C CYS A 17 11.38 8.70 6.12
N VAL A 18 12.65 9.02 5.81
CA VAL A 18 13.78 8.07 5.93
C VAL A 18 14.87 8.55 6.88
N HIS A 19 14.69 9.68 7.55
CA HIS A 19 15.60 10.18 8.59
C HIS A 19 14.84 10.48 9.88
N ASP A 20 15.48 10.22 11.03
CA ASP A 20 14.96 10.60 12.34
C ASP A 20 15.09 12.12 12.60
N GLY A 21 14.57 12.60 13.73
CA GLY A 21 14.67 14.01 14.13
C GLY A 21 16.10 14.53 14.37
N ASN A 22 17.09 13.64 14.40
CA ASN A 22 18.52 13.97 14.50
C ASN A 22 19.23 13.89 13.13
N GLY A 23 18.51 13.57 12.06
CA GLY A 23 19.05 13.40 10.71
C GLY A 23 19.76 12.06 10.47
N ASN A 24 19.61 11.07 11.36
CA ASN A 24 20.14 9.73 11.11
C ASN A 24 19.22 8.95 10.19
N LEU A 25 19.79 8.15 9.29
CA LEU A 25 19.02 7.30 8.39
C LEU A 25 18.20 6.26 9.17
N LYS A 26 16.88 6.33 9.03
CA LYS A 26 15.87 5.40 9.55
C LYS A 26 14.96 4.94 8.39
N PRO A 27 15.38 3.93 7.60
CA PRO A 27 14.63 3.49 6.43
C PRO A 27 13.28 2.90 6.83
N PHE A 28 12.24 3.07 6.01
CA PHE A 28 10.90 2.57 6.31
C PHE A 28 10.51 1.34 5.46
N PRO A 29 9.63 0.46 5.95
CA PRO A 29 9.20 -0.73 5.21
C PRO A 29 8.26 -0.40 4.06
N ILE A 30 8.41 -1.07 2.92
CA ILE A 30 7.52 -0.94 1.75
C ILE A 30 7.44 -2.27 1.00
N LEU A 31 6.30 -2.52 0.32
CA LEU A 31 6.22 -3.64 -0.62
C LEU A 31 7.10 -3.38 -1.85
N ALA A 32 7.61 -4.44 -2.45
CA ALA A 32 8.28 -4.40 -3.74
C ALA A 32 7.61 -5.36 -4.72
N ILE A 33 7.44 -4.92 -5.97
CA ILE A 33 6.95 -5.74 -7.08
C ILE A 33 8.10 -5.97 -8.03
N ASP A 34 8.45 -7.23 -8.29
CA ASP A 34 9.59 -7.56 -9.15
C ASP A 34 10.87 -6.82 -8.70
N GLU A 35 11.11 -6.79 -7.38
CA GLU A 35 12.22 -6.09 -6.69
C GLU A 35 12.20 -4.56 -6.77
N VAL A 36 11.19 -3.96 -7.41
CA VAL A 36 11.02 -2.50 -7.47
C VAL A 36 10.12 -2.03 -6.32
N PRO A 37 10.57 -1.08 -5.48
CA PRO A 37 9.73 -0.50 -4.42
C PRO A 37 8.40 0.00 -4.96
N LEU A 38 7.30 -0.23 -4.24
CA LEU A 38 5.93 -0.01 -4.72
C LEU A 38 5.69 1.42 -5.23
N ASN A 39 6.17 2.42 -4.52
CA ASN A 39 6.08 3.84 -4.90
C ASN A 39 6.74 4.13 -6.26
N THR A 40 7.88 3.49 -6.53
CA THR A 40 8.64 3.61 -7.77
C THR A 40 8.05 2.75 -8.88
N TRP A 41 7.50 1.58 -8.54
CA TRP A 41 6.82 0.73 -9.49
C TRP A 41 5.57 1.44 -10.02
N ILE A 42 4.78 2.05 -9.14
CA ILE A 42 3.55 2.77 -9.51
C ILE A 42 3.88 3.97 -10.41
N SER A 43 4.88 4.79 -10.09
CA SER A 43 5.20 5.98 -10.90
C SER A 43 5.64 5.63 -12.32
N LYS A 44 6.24 4.46 -12.51
CA LYS A 44 6.72 3.97 -13.81
C LYS A 44 5.64 3.27 -14.64
N ASN A 45 4.65 2.66 -13.99
CA ASN A 45 3.72 1.73 -14.65
C ASN A 45 2.26 2.19 -14.63
N THR A 46 1.97 3.35 -14.03
CA THR A 46 0.62 3.93 -13.92
C THR A 46 0.67 5.42 -14.30
N SER A 47 -0.49 6.10 -14.32
CA SER A 47 -0.54 7.55 -14.53
C SER A 47 -0.18 8.39 -13.29
N PHE A 48 0.05 7.74 -12.13
CA PHE A 48 0.42 8.39 -10.87
C PHE A 48 1.92 8.71 -10.81
N SER A 49 2.42 9.60 -11.67
CA SER A 49 3.86 9.93 -11.77
C SER A 49 4.48 10.40 -10.46
N ASP A 50 3.70 11.07 -9.61
CA ASP A 50 4.16 11.66 -8.36
C ASP A 50 4.15 10.66 -7.19
N SER A 51 3.88 9.37 -7.46
CA SER A 51 3.79 8.36 -6.41
C SER A 51 5.10 8.10 -5.68
N THR A 52 6.25 8.54 -6.21
CA THR A 52 7.57 8.33 -5.60
C THR A 52 7.74 9.02 -4.25
N SER A 53 6.97 10.07 -3.97
CA SER A 53 6.95 10.76 -2.67
C SER A 53 5.91 10.21 -1.71
N LEU A 54 5.16 9.17 -2.11
CA LEU A 54 4.16 8.55 -1.26
C LEU A 54 4.77 7.40 -0.46
N VAL A 55 4.19 7.20 0.72
CA VAL A 55 4.58 6.20 1.71
C VAL A 55 3.50 5.11 1.82
N PRO A 56 3.80 3.92 2.36
CA PRO A 56 2.84 2.83 2.47
C PRO A 56 1.69 3.18 3.41
N ALA A 57 0.47 2.96 2.96
CA ALA A 57 -0.71 3.28 3.77
C ALA A 57 -0.76 2.51 5.10
N GLN A 58 -0.22 1.30 5.14
CA GLN A 58 -0.31 0.37 6.27
C GLN A 58 0.42 0.87 7.53
N GLY A 59 1.55 1.56 7.35
CA GLY A 59 2.33 2.14 8.45
C GLY A 59 2.10 3.64 8.66
N TRP A 60 1.37 4.30 7.76
CA TRP A 60 1.30 5.78 7.74
C TRP A 60 -0.12 6.34 7.81
N LEU A 61 -1.15 5.54 7.56
CA LEU A 61 -2.53 5.98 7.72
C LEU A 61 -2.92 5.86 9.19
N TYR A 62 -2.75 6.95 9.92
CA TYR A 62 -3.08 7.07 11.34
C TYR A 62 -4.41 7.79 11.51
N ASP A 63 -5.31 7.26 12.32
CA ASP A 63 -6.36 8.09 12.93
C ASP A 63 -5.87 8.49 14.31
N HIS A 64 -5.57 9.78 14.49
CA HIS A 64 -5.12 10.34 15.77
C HIS A 64 -6.15 10.18 16.89
N GLN A 65 -7.40 9.86 16.57
CA GLN A 65 -8.47 9.63 17.54
C GLN A 65 -8.79 8.15 17.75
N ASP A 66 -8.24 7.24 16.92
CA ASP A 66 -8.59 5.82 16.96
C ASP A 66 -7.49 4.86 16.48
N ASP A 67 -6.89 4.13 17.42
CA ASP A 67 -5.95 3.02 17.14
C ASP A 67 -6.58 1.92 16.24
N PHE A 68 -7.92 1.84 16.14
CA PHE A 68 -8.60 0.90 15.25
C PHE A 68 -8.36 1.21 13.77
N ALA A 69 -8.10 2.45 13.36
CA ALA A 69 -7.89 2.80 11.95
C ALA A 69 -6.64 2.12 11.37
N LEU A 70 -5.52 2.12 12.10
CA LEU A 70 -4.32 1.35 11.76
C LEU A 70 -4.64 -0.13 11.59
N SER A 71 -5.39 -0.68 12.56
CA SER A 71 -5.81 -2.09 12.50
C SER A 71 -6.64 -2.39 11.24
N ASN A 72 -7.42 -1.41 10.76
CA ASN A 72 -8.29 -1.58 9.60
C ASN A 72 -7.49 -1.61 8.30
N VAL A 73 -6.44 -0.80 8.15
CA VAL A 73 -5.63 -0.79 6.92
C VAL A 73 -4.83 -2.09 6.75
N TRP A 74 -4.25 -2.62 7.83
CA TRP A 74 -3.62 -3.94 7.79
C TRP A 74 -4.63 -5.06 7.48
N LYS A 75 -5.83 -5.02 8.09
CA LYS A 75 -6.93 -5.97 7.79
C LYS A 75 -7.45 -5.88 6.36
N LEU A 76 -7.30 -4.73 5.70
CA LEU A 76 -7.67 -4.52 4.31
C LEU A 76 -6.62 -5.13 3.39
N LEU A 77 -5.32 -4.87 3.62
CA LEU A 77 -4.25 -5.44 2.80
C LEU A 77 -4.21 -6.96 2.86
N LYS A 78 -4.43 -7.55 4.05
CA LYS A 78 -4.39 -9.00 4.24
C LYS A 78 -5.29 -9.71 3.21
N PRO A 79 -4.74 -10.60 2.37
CA PRO A 79 -5.55 -11.30 1.37
C PRO A 79 -6.60 -12.16 2.07
N ARG A 80 -7.85 -12.02 1.66
CA ARG A 80 -8.98 -12.77 2.23
C ARG A 80 -9.31 -13.97 1.37
N MET A 81 -9.51 -15.11 2.00
CA MET A 81 -10.04 -16.29 1.33
C MET A 81 -11.51 -16.47 1.66
N CYS A 82 -12.29 -16.80 0.64
CA CYS A 82 -13.61 -17.40 0.77
C CYS A 82 -13.55 -18.78 0.10
N GLU A 83 -14.16 -19.79 0.72
CA GLU A 83 -14.12 -21.17 0.20
C GLU A 83 -14.87 -21.29 -1.13
N SER A 84 -15.93 -20.50 -1.32
CA SER A 84 -16.84 -20.61 -2.46
C SER A 84 -16.47 -19.73 -3.65
N ASP A 85 -15.90 -18.54 -3.44
CA ASP A 85 -15.68 -17.55 -4.51
C ASP A 85 -14.48 -16.64 -4.26
N ALA A 86 -14.09 -15.89 -5.30
CA ALA A 86 -13.08 -14.84 -5.19
C ALA A 86 -13.59 -13.65 -4.36
N VAL A 87 -12.74 -13.09 -3.51
CA VAL A 87 -13.05 -11.91 -2.70
C VAL A 87 -12.44 -10.69 -3.35
N SER A 88 -13.27 -9.72 -3.76
CA SER A 88 -12.80 -8.40 -4.18
C SER A 88 -12.81 -7.43 -3.00
N THR A 89 -11.68 -6.74 -2.79
CA THR A 89 -11.50 -5.72 -1.76
C THR A 89 -10.79 -4.52 -2.35
N VAL A 90 -11.28 -3.31 -2.09
CA VAL A 90 -10.60 -2.07 -2.44
C VAL A 90 -9.74 -1.64 -1.26
N ILE A 91 -8.44 -1.47 -1.49
CA ILE A 91 -7.45 -1.26 -0.42
C ILE A 91 -6.57 -0.03 -0.72
N PRO A 92 -6.22 0.78 0.29
CA PRO A 92 -5.20 1.81 0.14
C PRO A 92 -3.81 1.16 0.18
N ILE A 93 -2.92 1.58 -0.69
CA ILE A 93 -1.55 1.02 -0.80
C ILE A 93 -0.46 2.08 -0.66
N LEU A 94 -0.73 3.32 -1.04
CA LEU A 94 0.17 4.45 -0.81
C LEU A 94 -0.63 5.66 -0.35
N ILE A 95 -0.04 6.47 0.52
CA ILE A 95 -0.58 7.71 1.05
C ILE A 95 0.48 8.80 1.04
N CYS A 96 0.02 10.04 0.92
CA CYS A 96 0.82 11.23 1.08
C CYS A 96 1.26 11.39 2.54
N PRO A 97 2.57 11.58 2.81
CA PRO A 97 3.10 11.64 4.17
C PRO A 97 2.81 12.97 4.89
N ASP A 98 2.33 14.01 4.19
CA ASP A 98 2.17 15.35 4.78
C ASP A 98 0.94 15.46 5.70
N ASP A 99 -0.22 14.90 5.31
CA ASP A 99 -1.48 15.09 6.06
C ASP A 99 -2.03 13.81 6.74
N LEU A 100 -1.51 12.61 6.46
CA LEU A 100 -1.81 11.31 7.11
C LEU A 100 -3.30 10.90 7.31
N ASP A 101 -4.28 11.73 6.92
CA ASP A 101 -5.69 11.67 7.35
C ASP A 101 -6.69 11.40 6.20
N LEU A 102 -6.24 10.69 5.14
CA LEU A 102 -7.03 10.38 3.93
C LEU A 102 -7.56 11.61 3.17
N VAL A 103 -7.14 12.83 3.52
CA VAL A 103 -7.49 14.07 2.81
C VAL A 103 -6.49 14.36 1.67
N CYS A 104 -5.22 14.00 1.85
CA CYS A 104 -4.20 14.08 0.80
C CYS A 104 -4.28 12.88 -0.19
N SER A 105 -3.35 12.80 -1.15
CA SER A 105 -3.32 11.75 -2.16
C SER A 105 -3.21 10.36 -1.56
N VAL A 106 -4.18 9.49 -1.88
CA VAL A 106 -4.18 8.06 -1.49
C VAL A 106 -4.37 7.24 -2.76
N ILE A 107 -3.42 6.35 -3.03
CA ILE A 107 -3.51 5.40 -4.13
C ILE A 107 -4.19 4.13 -3.61
N MET A 108 -5.21 3.72 -4.36
CA MET A 108 -6.07 2.58 -4.10
C MET A 108 -5.82 1.51 -5.16
N VAL A 109 -6.06 0.26 -4.79
CA VAL A 109 -6.10 -0.86 -5.72
C VAL A 109 -7.31 -1.74 -5.45
N GLU A 110 -7.88 -2.32 -6.49
CA GLU A 110 -8.82 -3.42 -6.33
C GLU A 110 -8.04 -4.74 -6.29
N GLN A 111 -8.07 -5.37 -5.11
CA GLN A 111 -7.47 -6.65 -4.82
C GLN A 111 -8.50 -7.77 -4.93
N ILE A 112 -8.27 -8.72 -5.83
CA ILE A 112 -9.03 -9.96 -5.93
C ILE A 112 -8.20 -11.11 -5.36
N SER A 113 -8.70 -11.77 -4.33
CA SER A 113 -8.05 -12.92 -3.70
C SER A 113 -8.84 -14.20 -3.97
N THR A 114 -8.13 -15.25 -4.34
CA THR A 114 -8.64 -16.63 -4.45
C THR A 114 -7.83 -17.55 -3.55
N GLN A 115 -8.07 -18.86 -3.61
CA GLN A 115 -7.29 -19.83 -2.83
C GLN A 115 -5.82 -19.95 -3.26
N SER A 116 -5.50 -19.54 -4.49
CA SER A 116 -4.17 -19.73 -5.09
C SER A 116 -3.48 -18.43 -5.45
N GLU A 117 -4.24 -17.35 -5.66
CA GLU A 117 -3.72 -16.12 -6.24
C GLU A 117 -4.26 -14.88 -5.55
N VAL A 118 -3.45 -13.82 -5.57
CA VAL A 118 -3.88 -12.45 -5.28
C VAL A 118 -3.63 -11.63 -6.54
N LYS A 119 -4.64 -10.87 -6.97
CA LYS A 119 -4.58 -10.01 -8.15
C LYS A 119 -4.83 -8.57 -7.78
N TRP A 120 -4.03 -7.68 -8.33
CA TRP A 120 -4.32 -6.26 -8.33
C TRP A 120 -4.76 -5.89 -9.74
N ILE A 121 -6.07 -5.68 -9.92
CA ILE A 121 -6.69 -5.66 -11.24
C ILE A 121 -6.87 -4.25 -11.82
N ARG A 122 -6.89 -3.22 -10.98
CA ARG A 122 -6.89 -1.81 -11.37
C ARG A 122 -6.42 -0.94 -10.23
N PHE A 123 -5.78 0.17 -10.61
CA PHE A 123 -5.30 1.20 -9.70
C PHE A 123 -6.19 2.43 -9.82
N GLY A 124 -6.31 3.17 -8.72
CA GLY A 124 -7.13 4.37 -8.66
C GLY A 124 -6.66 5.31 -7.58
N GLN A 125 -7.26 6.50 -7.55
CA GLN A 125 -7.03 7.48 -6.51
C GLN A 125 -8.28 7.60 -5.64
N ALA A 126 -8.12 7.67 -4.32
CA ALA A 126 -9.23 7.95 -3.43
C ALA A 126 -9.89 9.28 -3.79
N TRP A 127 -11.23 9.31 -3.73
CA TRP A 127 -12.03 10.49 -3.99
C TRP A 127 -13.09 10.63 -2.91
N GLY A 128 -12.78 11.47 -1.93
CA GLY A 128 -13.62 11.65 -0.75
C GLY A 128 -13.45 10.53 0.29
N ASN A 129 -13.65 10.92 1.54
CA ASN A 129 -13.71 10.02 2.67
C ASN A 129 -14.88 10.41 3.59
N THR A 130 -15.37 9.46 4.37
CA THR A 130 -16.40 9.68 5.40
C THR A 130 -15.94 8.95 6.66
N HIS A 131 -15.67 9.70 7.73
CA HIS A 131 -15.15 9.15 8.99
C HIS A 131 -13.90 8.28 8.80
N GLY A 132 -12.91 8.76 8.02
CA GLY A 132 -11.66 8.03 7.81
C GLY A 132 -11.81 6.78 6.92
N ILE A 133 -12.89 6.68 6.13
CA ILE A 133 -13.10 5.60 5.16
C ILE A 133 -13.19 6.21 3.76
N VAL A 134 -12.36 5.74 2.83
CA VAL A 134 -12.46 6.10 1.40
C VAL A 134 -13.82 5.67 0.88
N THR A 135 -14.62 6.62 0.40
CA THR A 135 -16.00 6.35 -0.05
C THR A 135 -16.12 6.19 -1.56
N SER A 136 -15.19 6.74 -2.33
CA SER A 136 -15.15 6.58 -3.78
C SER A 136 -13.71 6.53 -4.27
N VAL A 137 -13.53 5.94 -5.46
CA VAL A 137 -12.23 5.81 -6.11
C VAL A 137 -12.36 6.22 -7.57
N ILE A 138 -11.50 7.13 -8.02
CA ILE A 138 -11.31 7.44 -9.43
C ILE A 138 -10.35 6.40 -9.98
N TRP A 139 -10.87 5.41 -10.70
CA TRP A 139 -10.06 4.38 -11.34
C TRP A 139 -9.37 4.92 -12.58
N GLU A 140 -8.12 4.51 -12.79
CA GLU A 140 -7.47 4.74 -14.08
C GLU A 140 -8.22 4.00 -15.19
N ASN A 141 -8.18 4.56 -16.41
CA ASN A 141 -8.69 3.84 -17.56
C ASN A 141 -7.90 2.54 -17.76
N ASN A 142 -8.61 1.41 -17.86
CA ASN A 142 -8.10 0.03 -17.93
C ASN A 142 -6.99 -0.23 -18.98
N PHE A 143 -6.74 0.69 -19.91
CA PHE A 143 -5.66 0.57 -20.91
C PHE A 143 -4.32 1.14 -20.44
N SER A 144 -4.25 1.77 -19.26
CA SER A 144 -3.08 2.55 -18.82
C SER A 144 -2.23 1.84 -17.76
N SER A 145 -2.82 0.92 -16.99
CA SER A 145 -2.16 0.23 -15.88
C SER A 145 -2.23 -1.29 -16.05
N PRO A 146 -1.14 -2.03 -15.82
CA PRO A 146 -1.15 -3.48 -15.93
C PRO A 146 -1.83 -4.14 -14.71
N SER A 147 -2.51 -5.25 -14.93
CA SER A 147 -2.96 -6.12 -13.84
C SER A 147 -1.78 -6.93 -13.31
N LEU A 148 -1.63 -7.02 -11.98
CA LEU A 148 -0.61 -7.84 -11.34
C LEU A 148 -1.22 -9.12 -10.79
N THR A 149 -0.46 -10.22 -10.83
CA THR A 149 -0.90 -11.51 -10.28
C THR A 149 0.23 -12.13 -9.49
N PHE A 150 -0.04 -12.39 -8.22
CA PHE A 150 0.86 -12.96 -7.24
C PHE A 150 0.35 -14.33 -6.80
N LYS A 151 1.26 -15.21 -6.37
CA LYS A 151 0.87 -16.41 -5.62
C LYS A 151 0.34 -15.99 -4.26
N PHE A 152 -0.73 -16.63 -3.79
CA PHE A 152 -1.32 -16.33 -2.48
C PHE A 152 -0.28 -16.42 -1.35
N THR A 153 0.48 -17.52 -1.30
CA THR A 153 1.49 -17.75 -0.26
C THR A 153 2.57 -16.67 -0.24
N ASN A 154 3.04 -16.23 -1.42
CA ASN A 154 4.07 -15.19 -1.53
C ASN A 154 3.52 -13.83 -1.08
N PHE A 155 2.26 -13.54 -1.39
CA PHE A 155 1.62 -12.31 -0.94
C PHE A 155 1.42 -12.31 0.58
N GLU A 156 1.00 -13.44 1.15
CA GLU A 156 0.85 -13.59 2.59
C GLU A 156 2.19 -13.45 3.33
N GLU A 157 3.26 -14.03 2.79
CA GLU A 157 4.63 -13.86 3.30
C GLU A 157 5.05 -12.38 3.27
N ALA A 158 4.95 -11.72 2.11
CA ALA A 158 5.28 -10.31 1.97
C ALA A 158 4.45 -9.40 2.90
N TYR A 159 3.17 -9.72 3.11
CA TYR A 159 2.31 -9.00 4.06
C TYR A 159 2.84 -9.13 5.51
N ASN A 160 3.19 -10.34 5.94
CA ASN A 160 3.69 -10.58 7.29
C ASN A 160 5.06 -9.92 7.50
N ASP A 161 5.94 -10.01 6.50
CA ASP A 161 7.26 -9.38 6.53
C ASP A 161 7.14 -7.85 6.60
N LEU A 162 6.25 -7.26 5.81
CA LEU A 162 6.00 -5.82 5.84
C LEU A 162 5.55 -5.38 7.23
N LYS A 163 4.62 -6.11 7.84
CA LYS A 163 4.12 -5.84 9.17
C LYS A 163 5.22 -5.94 10.23
N HIS A 164 6.06 -6.97 10.15
CA HIS A 164 7.17 -7.14 11.08
C HIS A 164 8.19 -5.99 10.97
N LEU A 165 8.54 -5.60 9.75
CA LEU A 165 9.44 -4.48 9.52
C LEU A 165 8.87 -3.15 10.05
N ASP A 166 7.54 -2.96 9.99
CA ASP A 166 6.84 -1.76 10.48
C ASP A 166 6.80 -1.68 12.01
N GLU A 167 6.61 -2.81 12.67
CA GLU A 167 6.72 -2.93 14.13
C GLU A 167 8.15 -2.57 14.59
N VAL A 168 9.19 -3.12 13.95
CA VAL A 168 10.60 -2.81 14.25
C VAL A 168 10.94 -1.35 13.96
N TRP A 169 10.32 -0.74 12.95
CA TRP A 169 10.50 0.67 12.64
C TRP A 169 9.85 1.60 13.68
N SER A 170 8.76 1.17 14.33
CA SER A 170 8.03 1.98 15.31
C SER A 170 8.69 2.02 16.70
N GLU A 171 9.61 1.10 16.99
CA GLU A 171 10.44 1.06 18.20
C GLU A 171 11.62 2.05 18.16
#